data_AF-A0A9N8ZL33-F1
#
_entry.id   AF-A0A9N8ZL33-F1
#
_cell.length_a   1.000
_cell.length_b   1.000
_cell.length_c   1.000
_cell.angle_alpha   90.00
_cell.angle_beta   90.00
_cell.angle_gamma   90.00
#
_symmetry.space_group_name_H-M   'P 1'
#
loop_
_entity.id
_entity.type
_entity.pdbx_description
1 polymer ?
#
loop_
_entity_poly.entity_id
_entity_poly.type
_entity_poly.pdbx_seq_one_letter_code
_entity_poly.pdbx_strand_id
1 'polypeptide(L)'
;MNTVLPVNDSILSSDTNKRLCTRKEQENNVFINTMSINNPTKKVCPGDVNPEQCVISKVLNATIHPLVSSFFGLGNDRIIARYKSLNPQIDANVLRNCLEYEPKFYKWAATDFFNVIDSNGKRQMIIVESGSSPAGQEAMPLLDINKRHNGYKFVTQTAFKQALKDADPSLGELAIVCDVASDEAEATGYAAAISEETKEHVWIVMLYDVAKYEQLLKWENRVLYIKDQDEVWHPIRACFNRIAYKPWTYFPLNSKTVVFNNTISCLAGGHNKIMASKSFELFNTELSGSGLAIRFPKTVCNINKSEIFSCIEKMGGHAVIKSPYGSCGHGVYTITNPEELKKFFDANHHYEKFIVQSLVGSASWYTKLCPEKYYHIGTVSNCHNQTFVNDLRMMVSTDETGFHPVVIVSRRARDSWKVFGTNISVKLDSSWVEEHERLITVDQKEFDITGFGIDDLIDAYVQTVLSIIAIDKMCQKLFVNNEFSFELYRTLNPDDVLLDELLL
;
A
#
# COMPACT_ATOMS: atom_id res chain seq x y z
N MET A 1 28.01 11.59 -72.79
CA MET A 1 27.40 12.93 -72.74
C MET A 1 26.05 12.82 -72.06
N ASN A 2 25.79 13.75 -71.15
CA ASN A 2 24.52 14.05 -70.47
C ASN A 2 24.11 13.20 -69.24
N THR A 3 24.79 13.52 -68.13
CA THR A 3 24.24 13.99 -66.84
C THR A 3 22.79 13.64 -66.44
N VAL A 4 22.63 12.93 -65.33
CA VAL A 4 21.63 13.23 -64.26
C VAL A 4 22.26 12.91 -62.89
N LEU A 5 22.03 13.80 -61.93
CA LEU A 5 22.61 13.93 -60.58
C LEU A 5 22.15 12.84 -59.57
N PRO A 6 22.89 12.64 -58.45
CA PRO A 6 22.48 11.75 -57.37
C PRO A 6 21.46 12.42 -56.42
N VAL A 7 20.46 11.67 -55.99
CA VAL A 7 19.47 12.10 -54.99
C VAL A 7 20.05 11.86 -53.59
N ASN A 8 20.03 12.91 -52.77
CA ASN A 8 20.41 12.91 -51.36
C ASN A 8 19.42 12.08 -50.53
N ASP A 9 19.93 11.10 -49.78
CA ASP A 9 19.24 10.51 -48.63
C ASP A 9 19.47 11.40 -47.40
N SER A 10 18.46 12.20 -47.05
CA SER A 10 18.34 12.78 -45.72
C SER A 10 16.88 13.10 -45.41
N ILE A 11 16.47 12.78 -44.17
CA ILE A 11 15.23 13.16 -43.47
C ILE A 11 14.07 12.14 -43.60
N LEU A 12 14.01 11.24 -42.62
CA LEU A 12 12.76 10.67 -42.12
C LEU A 12 12.78 10.76 -40.59
N SER A 13 12.37 11.93 -40.10
CA SER A 13 11.97 12.15 -38.71
C SER A 13 10.45 12.10 -38.60
N SER A 14 10.00 11.41 -37.56
CA SER A 14 8.77 11.66 -36.79
C SER A 14 7.45 11.81 -37.55
N ASP A 15 6.60 10.79 -37.47
CA ASP A 15 5.41 10.85 -36.61
C ASP A 15 4.55 9.59 -36.81
N THR A 16 3.61 9.39 -35.88
CA THR A 16 2.52 8.39 -35.88
C THR A 16 2.83 7.02 -35.26
N ASN A 17 2.75 6.99 -33.92
CA ASN A 17 1.99 5.94 -33.24
C ASN A 17 1.37 6.51 -31.94
N LYS A 18 0.46 7.48 -32.11
CA LYS A 18 -0.54 7.79 -31.08
C LYS A 18 -1.65 6.75 -31.20
N ARG A 19 -1.66 5.78 -30.31
CA ARG A 19 -2.82 4.88 -30.14
C ARG A 19 -3.97 5.74 -29.62
N LEU A 20 -5.00 5.90 -30.44
CA LEU A 20 -6.24 6.58 -30.08
C LEU A 20 -6.92 5.79 -28.96
N CYS A 21 -6.90 6.36 -27.75
CA CYS A 21 -7.78 5.95 -26.65
C CYS A 21 -9.23 6.09 -27.14
N THR A 22 -10.07 5.08 -26.87
CA THR A 22 -11.42 5.08 -27.45
C THR A 22 -12.26 6.21 -26.83
N ARG A 23 -13.08 6.87 -27.65
CA ARG A 23 -13.91 8.03 -27.24
C ARG A 23 -14.79 7.73 -26.01
N LYS A 24 -15.17 6.46 -25.80
CA LYS A 24 -15.94 5.98 -24.64
C LYS A 24 -15.13 5.92 -23.33
N GLU A 25 -13.86 5.56 -23.39
CA GLU A 25 -12.96 5.54 -22.22
C GLU A 25 -12.59 6.97 -21.80
N GLN A 26 -12.41 7.87 -22.77
CA GLN A 26 -12.23 9.30 -22.51
C GLN A 26 -13.50 9.94 -21.94
N GLU A 27 -14.68 9.63 -22.46
CA GLU A 27 -15.93 10.22 -21.96
C GLU A 27 -16.26 9.76 -20.53
N ASN A 28 -16.01 8.49 -20.16
CA ASN A 28 -16.21 8.02 -18.78
C ASN A 28 -15.16 8.57 -17.79
N ASN A 29 -13.87 8.62 -18.17
CA ASN A 29 -12.81 9.15 -17.30
C ASN A 29 -12.83 10.68 -17.18
N VAL A 30 -13.37 11.39 -18.18
CA VAL A 30 -13.56 12.84 -18.11
C VAL A 30 -14.78 13.19 -17.26
N PHE A 31 -15.93 12.50 -17.41
CA PHE A 31 -17.13 12.83 -16.64
C PHE A 31 -16.97 12.64 -15.12
N ILE A 32 -16.23 11.61 -14.68
CA ILE A 32 -15.95 11.39 -13.26
C ILE A 32 -15.00 12.47 -12.72
N ASN A 33 -14.00 12.88 -13.51
CA ASN A 33 -13.05 13.93 -13.11
C ASN A 33 -13.66 15.34 -13.05
N THR A 34 -14.56 15.73 -13.96
CA THR A 34 -15.08 17.12 -13.95
C THR A 34 -16.18 17.39 -12.92
N MET A 35 -16.96 16.38 -12.48
CA MET A 35 -17.96 16.59 -11.43
C MET A 35 -17.39 16.54 -10.01
N SER A 36 -16.30 15.79 -9.77
CA SER A 36 -15.74 15.59 -8.44
C SER A 36 -14.92 16.79 -7.92
N ILE A 37 -14.30 17.57 -8.82
CA ILE A 37 -13.44 18.71 -8.45
C ILE A 37 -14.21 19.87 -7.78
N ASN A 38 -15.52 19.96 -7.98
CA ASN A 38 -16.35 21.04 -7.43
C ASN A 38 -17.07 20.69 -6.13
N ASN A 39 -17.02 19.43 -5.68
CA ASN A 39 -17.80 19.00 -4.53
C ASN A 39 -17.02 18.04 -3.61
N PRO A 40 -16.17 18.58 -2.73
CA PRO A 40 -15.23 17.78 -1.95
C PRO A 40 -15.91 17.03 -0.79
N THR A 41 -17.13 17.39 -0.39
CA THR A 41 -17.88 16.70 0.66
C THR A 41 -19.16 16.08 0.09
N LYS A 42 -19.30 14.75 0.17
CA LYS A 42 -20.45 14.00 -0.36
C LYS A 42 -21.14 13.22 0.75
N LYS A 43 -22.46 13.11 0.68
CA LYS A 43 -23.27 12.29 1.57
C LYS A 43 -23.67 11.00 0.87
N VAL A 44 -23.43 9.86 1.51
CA VAL A 44 -23.83 8.53 1.01
C VAL A 44 -24.83 7.92 1.98
N CYS A 45 -26.02 7.59 1.50
CA CYS A 45 -27.08 6.91 2.24
C CYS A 45 -27.18 5.42 1.83
N PRO A 46 -27.86 4.59 2.64
CA PRO A 46 -28.00 3.17 2.32
C PRO A 46 -28.72 2.96 0.99
N GLY A 47 -28.06 2.28 0.04
CA GLY A 47 -28.61 1.99 -1.29
C GLY A 47 -28.36 3.06 -2.35
N ASP A 48 -27.65 4.16 -2.04
CA ASP A 48 -27.36 5.23 -3.00
C ASP A 48 -26.36 4.80 -4.09
N VAL A 49 -25.48 3.83 -3.79
CA VAL A 49 -24.32 3.48 -4.61
C VAL A 49 -24.53 2.15 -5.31
N ASN A 50 -24.28 2.11 -6.62
CA ASN A 50 -24.21 0.84 -7.34
C ASN A 50 -22.81 0.21 -7.16
N PRO A 51 -22.69 -1.07 -6.74
CA PRO A 51 -21.40 -1.73 -6.59
C PRO A 51 -20.46 -1.64 -7.78
N GLU A 52 -21.00 -1.56 -9.01
CA GLU A 52 -20.22 -1.42 -10.25
C GLU A 52 -19.43 -0.09 -10.33
N GLN A 53 -19.84 0.93 -9.58
CA GLN A 53 -19.14 2.23 -9.51
C GLN A 53 -17.93 2.20 -8.57
N CYS A 54 -17.80 1.16 -7.76
CA CYS A 54 -16.75 1.04 -6.73
C CYS A 54 -15.58 0.15 -7.17
N VAL A 55 -15.57 -0.27 -8.44
CA VAL A 55 -14.55 -1.15 -9.01
C VAL A 55 -14.14 -0.66 -10.38
N ILE A 56 -12.92 -0.98 -10.79
CA ILE A 56 -12.44 -0.60 -12.11
C ILE A 56 -13.10 -1.45 -13.21
N SER A 57 -13.24 -0.86 -14.40
CA SER A 57 -13.89 -1.51 -15.55
C SER A 57 -13.29 -2.88 -15.90
N LYS A 58 -11.99 -3.07 -15.66
CA LYS A 58 -11.26 -4.31 -15.92
C LYS A 58 -11.78 -5.50 -15.11
N VAL A 59 -12.36 -5.29 -13.93
CA VAL A 59 -12.80 -6.38 -13.04
C VAL A 59 -14.31 -6.61 -12.98
N LEU A 60 -15.12 -5.71 -13.54
CA LEU A 60 -16.60 -5.81 -13.52
C LEU A 60 -17.14 -7.18 -13.98
N ASN A 61 -16.49 -7.78 -14.98
CA ASN A 61 -16.87 -9.08 -15.54
C ASN A 61 -15.75 -10.11 -15.43
N ALA A 62 -14.78 -9.89 -14.54
CA ALA A 62 -13.66 -10.79 -14.36
C ALA A 62 -14.04 -11.97 -13.45
N THR A 63 -13.65 -13.18 -13.86
CA THR A 63 -13.80 -14.38 -13.03
C THR A 63 -12.51 -14.60 -12.26
N ILE A 64 -12.60 -14.67 -10.93
CA ILE A 64 -11.46 -14.91 -10.05
C ILE A 64 -10.68 -16.18 -10.47
N HIS A 65 -9.35 -16.13 -10.39
CA HIS A 65 -8.52 -17.29 -10.67
C HIS A 65 -8.79 -18.44 -9.68
N PRO A 66 -8.95 -19.71 -10.10
CA PRO A 66 -9.28 -20.83 -9.21
C PRO A 66 -8.27 -21.04 -8.06
N LEU A 67 -6.97 -20.84 -8.32
CA LEU A 67 -5.94 -20.93 -7.29
C LEU A 67 -6.13 -19.86 -6.21
N VAL A 68 -6.46 -18.63 -6.62
CA VAL A 68 -6.71 -17.52 -5.70
C VAL A 68 -7.97 -17.80 -4.91
N SER A 69 -9.07 -18.19 -5.56
CA SER A 69 -10.30 -18.60 -4.87
C SER A 69 -10.05 -19.71 -3.84
N SER A 70 -9.26 -20.73 -4.20
CA SER A 70 -8.86 -21.82 -3.31
C SER A 70 -8.06 -21.33 -2.09
N PHE A 71 -7.13 -20.38 -2.30
CA PHE A 71 -6.36 -19.75 -1.22
C PHE A 71 -7.27 -19.09 -0.17
N PHE A 72 -8.24 -18.29 -0.61
CA PHE A 72 -9.21 -17.65 0.29
C PHE A 72 -10.07 -18.67 1.06
N GLY A 73 -10.25 -19.89 0.51
CA GLY A 73 -10.98 -20.99 1.15
C GLY A 73 -10.14 -21.94 2.01
N LEU A 74 -8.83 -21.71 2.20
CA LEU A 74 -7.97 -22.63 2.97
C LEU A 74 -8.26 -22.59 4.48
N GLY A 75 -8.40 -21.41 5.05
CA GLY A 75 -8.43 -21.21 6.50
C GLY A 75 -7.06 -21.42 7.18
N ASN A 76 -6.93 -20.88 8.40
CA ASN A 76 -5.65 -20.79 9.11
C ASN A 76 -5.04 -22.18 9.42
N ASP A 77 -5.83 -23.20 9.76
CA ASP A 77 -5.31 -24.54 10.05
C ASP A 77 -4.60 -25.19 8.86
N ARG A 78 -5.18 -25.09 7.66
CA ARG A 78 -4.58 -25.66 6.44
C ARG A 78 -3.35 -24.86 6.03
N ILE A 79 -3.37 -23.54 6.22
CA ILE A 79 -2.22 -22.65 6.02
C ILE A 79 -1.06 -23.07 6.93
N ILE A 80 -1.30 -23.25 8.24
CA ILE A 80 -0.28 -23.70 9.21
C ILE A 80 0.32 -25.04 8.80
N ALA A 81 -0.53 -26.03 8.49
CA ALA A 81 -0.10 -27.37 8.10
C ALA A 81 0.78 -27.34 6.84
N ARG A 82 0.38 -26.57 5.82
CA ARG A 82 1.14 -26.43 4.58
C ARG A 82 2.45 -25.68 4.81
N TYR A 83 2.43 -24.58 5.56
CA TYR A 83 3.61 -23.77 5.85
C TYR A 83 4.68 -24.55 6.61
N LYS A 84 4.27 -25.33 7.63
CA LYS A 84 5.14 -26.23 8.38
C LYS A 84 5.73 -27.34 7.52
N SER A 85 4.97 -27.87 6.56
CA SER A 85 5.45 -28.90 5.64
C SER A 85 6.57 -28.38 4.71
N LEU A 86 6.45 -27.12 4.26
CA LEU A 86 7.47 -26.45 3.46
C LEU A 86 8.66 -25.95 4.29
N ASN A 87 8.46 -25.75 5.59
CA ASN A 87 9.44 -25.21 6.52
C ASN A 87 9.50 -26.08 7.80
N PRO A 88 10.12 -27.27 7.74
CA PRO A 88 10.13 -28.23 8.85
C PRO A 88 10.71 -27.68 10.17
N GLN A 89 11.51 -26.62 10.11
CA GLN A 89 12.10 -25.96 11.27
C GLN A 89 11.13 -25.07 12.06
N ILE A 90 9.95 -24.74 11.53
CA ILE A 90 9.04 -23.75 12.14
C ILE A 90 8.26 -24.33 13.31
N ASP A 91 8.08 -23.57 14.39
CA ASP A 91 7.13 -23.90 15.44
C ASP A 91 5.70 -23.58 15.00
N ALA A 92 4.90 -24.64 14.80
CA ALA A 92 3.52 -24.52 14.35
C ALA A 92 2.59 -23.89 15.39
N ASN A 93 2.91 -23.99 16.69
CA ASN A 93 2.12 -23.37 17.75
C ASN A 93 2.38 -21.86 17.79
N VAL A 94 3.63 -21.43 17.60
CA VAL A 94 3.95 -20.00 17.48
C VAL A 94 3.25 -19.41 16.25
N LEU A 95 3.28 -20.11 15.11
CA LEU A 95 2.55 -19.65 13.92
C LEU A 95 1.04 -19.55 14.16
N ARG A 96 0.44 -20.55 14.83
CA ARG A 96 -0.99 -20.50 15.20
C ARG A 96 -1.30 -19.27 16.05
N ASN A 97 -0.53 -19.04 17.10
CA ASN A 97 -0.70 -17.87 17.96
C ASN A 97 -0.58 -16.55 17.19
N CYS A 98 0.29 -16.49 16.16
CA CYS A 98 0.36 -15.33 15.28
C CYS A 98 -0.90 -15.17 14.42
N LEU A 99 -1.43 -16.23 13.83
CA LEU A 99 -2.64 -16.16 13.00
C LEU A 99 -3.92 -15.86 13.81
N GLU A 100 -3.93 -16.22 15.09
CA GLU A 100 -5.02 -15.97 16.04
C GLU A 100 -4.84 -14.64 16.80
N TYR A 101 -3.73 -13.93 16.60
CA TYR A 101 -3.47 -12.66 17.28
C TYR A 101 -4.53 -11.61 16.91
N GLU A 102 -5.07 -10.92 17.91
CA GLU A 102 -6.02 -9.81 17.74
C GLU A 102 -5.28 -8.46 17.92
N PRO A 103 -5.00 -7.71 16.84
CA PRO A 103 -4.38 -6.40 16.91
C PRO A 103 -5.22 -5.38 17.68
N LYS A 104 -4.58 -4.55 18.49
CA LYS A 104 -5.25 -3.47 19.20
C LYS A 104 -5.46 -2.24 18.32
N PHE A 105 -4.45 -1.88 17.54
CA PHE A 105 -4.42 -0.63 16.75
C PHE A 105 -4.41 -0.89 15.24
N TYR A 106 -3.79 -1.99 14.79
CA TYR A 106 -3.51 -2.21 13.38
C TYR A 106 -4.31 -3.37 12.77
N LYS A 107 -5.63 -3.16 12.66
CA LYS A 107 -6.60 -4.23 12.36
C LYS A 107 -6.84 -4.51 10.87
N TRP A 108 -6.50 -3.56 10.02
CA TRP A 108 -6.60 -3.69 8.57
C TRP A 108 -5.32 -3.14 7.95
N ALA A 109 -4.67 -3.91 7.08
CA ALA A 109 -3.41 -3.48 6.50
C ALA A 109 -3.13 -4.23 5.21
N ALA A 110 -2.21 -3.69 4.41
CA ALA A 110 -1.61 -4.45 3.33
C ALA A 110 -0.09 -4.40 3.37
N THR A 111 0.53 -5.40 2.78
CA THR A 111 1.96 -5.47 2.59
C THR A 111 2.26 -5.72 1.13
N ASP A 112 3.26 -4.99 0.63
CA ASP A 112 3.80 -5.12 -0.74
C ASP A 112 5.03 -6.03 -0.72
N PHE A 113 5.07 -6.96 -1.67
CA PHE A 113 6.05 -8.02 -1.73
C PHE A 113 6.79 -8.06 -3.05
N PHE A 114 8.04 -8.50 -2.96
CA PHE A 114 8.74 -9.11 -4.10
C PHE A 114 8.85 -10.62 -3.89
N ASN A 115 8.65 -11.35 -5.00
CA ASN A 115 8.98 -12.76 -5.10
C ASN A 115 10.44 -12.87 -5.56
N VAL A 116 11.27 -13.43 -4.68
CA VAL A 116 12.73 -13.40 -4.83
C VAL A 116 13.35 -14.77 -4.66
N ILE A 117 14.59 -14.89 -5.10
CA ILE A 117 15.53 -15.91 -4.62
C ILE A 117 16.58 -15.26 -3.72
N ASP A 118 17.06 -16.00 -2.73
CA ASP A 118 18.30 -15.65 -2.03
C ASP A 118 19.54 -16.18 -2.78
N SER A 119 20.73 -15.97 -2.20
CA SER A 119 21.99 -16.46 -2.74
C SER A 119 22.10 -17.98 -2.88
N ASN A 120 21.26 -18.73 -2.17
CA ASN A 120 21.22 -20.19 -2.21
C ASN A 120 20.16 -20.71 -3.18
N GLY A 121 19.46 -19.82 -3.89
CA GLY A 121 18.37 -20.16 -4.80
C GLY A 121 17.05 -20.47 -4.10
N LYS A 122 16.92 -20.19 -2.79
CA LYS A 122 15.65 -20.39 -2.08
C LYS A 122 14.67 -19.30 -2.49
N ARG A 123 13.58 -19.73 -3.13
CA ARG A 123 12.44 -18.89 -3.46
C ARG A 123 11.64 -18.52 -2.21
N GLN A 124 11.27 -17.24 -2.06
CA GLN A 124 10.51 -16.74 -0.93
C GLN A 124 9.89 -15.36 -1.20
N MET A 125 8.86 -15.03 -0.43
CA MET A 125 8.28 -13.68 -0.41
C MET A 125 9.03 -12.82 0.61
N ILE A 126 9.37 -11.59 0.21
CA ILE A 126 9.97 -10.58 1.08
C ILE A 126 9.16 -9.29 1.04
N ILE A 127 9.09 -8.62 2.19
CA ILE A 127 8.37 -7.37 2.37
C ILE A 127 9.19 -6.20 1.81
N VAL A 128 8.54 -5.39 0.99
CA VAL A 128 9.08 -4.12 0.48
C VAL A 128 8.57 -2.95 1.32
N GLU A 129 7.28 -2.99 1.69
CA GLU A 129 6.58 -1.96 2.45
C GLU A 129 5.29 -2.52 3.08
N SER A 130 4.85 -1.91 4.18
CA SER A 130 3.55 -2.16 4.82
C SER A 130 2.76 -0.85 4.90
N GLY A 131 1.44 -0.91 4.69
CA GLY A 131 0.55 0.24 4.54
C GLY A 131 -0.70 0.19 5.43
N SER A 132 -1.01 1.29 6.12
CA SER A 132 -2.18 1.40 7.02
C SER A 132 -3.44 2.06 6.43
N SER A 133 -3.37 2.50 5.18
CA SER A 133 -4.53 2.85 4.36
C SER A 133 -4.37 2.17 2.98
N PRO A 134 -4.45 0.83 2.93
CA PRO A 134 -4.09 0.13 1.71
C PRO A 134 -5.18 0.21 0.65
N ALA A 135 -4.77 0.54 -0.58
CA ALA A 135 -5.63 0.51 -1.76
C ALA A 135 -5.55 -0.83 -2.51
N GLY A 136 -6.65 -1.22 -3.17
CA GLY A 136 -6.68 -2.32 -4.14
C GLY A 136 -8.01 -3.07 -4.24
N GLN A 137 -9.01 -2.77 -3.41
CA GLN A 137 -10.31 -3.46 -3.47
C GLN A 137 -11.02 -3.26 -4.81
N GLU A 138 -10.91 -2.06 -5.38
CA GLU A 138 -11.48 -1.70 -6.68
C GLU A 138 -10.94 -2.58 -7.83
N ALA A 139 -9.79 -3.21 -7.63
CA ALA A 139 -9.07 -4.04 -8.59
C ALA A 139 -9.21 -5.55 -8.30
N MET A 140 -10.01 -5.94 -7.29
CA MET A 140 -10.22 -7.33 -6.90
C MET A 140 -11.51 -7.88 -7.54
N PRO A 141 -11.44 -8.92 -8.39
CA PRO A 141 -12.64 -9.63 -8.85
C PRO A 141 -13.44 -10.21 -7.67
N LEU A 142 -14.76 -10.33 -7.83
CA LEU A 142 -15.61 -10.93 -6.82
C LEU A 142 -15.19 -12.39 -6.54
N LEU A 143 -15.03 -12.74 -5.26
CA LEU A 143 -14.77 -14.13 -4.84
C LEU A 143 -15.98 -15.04 -5.11
N ASP A 144 -17.18 -14.50 -4.96
CA ASP A 144 -18.45 -15.18 -5.25
C ASP A 144 -19.38 -14.22 -6.00
N ILE A 145 -19.61 -14.52 -7.28
CA ILE A 145 -20.43 -13.70 -8.18
C ILE A 145 -21.91 -13.62 -7.72
N ASN A 146 -22.38 -14.61 -6.95
CA ASN A 146 -23.76 -14.65 -6.48
C ASN A 146 -23.98 -13.80 -5.24
N LYS A 147 -22.95 -13.63 -4.41
CA LYS A 147 -23.06 -12.89 -3.14
C LYS A 147 -22.88 -11.39 -3.31
N ARG A 148 -22.33 -10.91 -4.44
CA ARG A 148 -21.99 -9.49 -4.72
C ARG A 148 -21.25 -8.77 -3.59
N HIS A 149 -20.71 -9.50 -2.62
CA HIS A 149 -20.00 -8.96 -1.48
C HIS A 149 -18.51 -8.94 -1.85
N ASN A 150 -17.98 -7.75 -1.99
CA ASN A 150 -16.55 -7.49 -2.17
C ASN A 150 -15.89 -7.30 -0.80
N GLY A 151 -14.57 -7.08 -0.80
CA GLY A 151 -13.83 -6.92 0.44
C GLY A 151 -14.21 -5.67 1.23
N TYR A 152 -14.88 -4.67 0.64
CA TYR A 152 -15.36 -3.49 1.39
C TYR A 152 -16.27 -3.90 2.54
N LYS A 153 -17.29 -4.72 2.24
CA LYS A 153 -18.23 -5.22 3.26
C LYS A 153 -17.52 -6.07 4.31
N PHE A 154 -16.56 -6.91 3.89
CA PHE A 154 -15.80 -7.74 4.81
C PHE A 154 -14.99 -6.91 5.82
N VAL A 155 -14.24 -5.89 5.37
CA VAL A 155 -13.48 -4.99 6.26
C VAL A 155 -14.41 -4.22 7.19
N THR A 156 -15.56 -3.76 6.67
CA THR A 156 -16.59 -3.09 7.48
C THR A 156 -17.10 -4.00 8.60
N GLN A 157 -17.42 -5.26 8.28
CA GLN A 157 -18.00 -6.22 9.23
C GLN A 157 -16.99 -6.82 10.21
N THR A 158 -15.69 -6.71 9.91
CA THR A 158 -14.59 -7.22 10.76
C THR A 158 -13.91 -6.09 11.52
N ALA A 159 -12.91 -5.44 10.90
CA ALA A 159 -12.06 -4.48 11.57
C ALA A 159 -12.78 -3.17 11.94
N PHE A 160 -13.57 -2.59 11.03
CA PHE A 160 -14.24 -1.31 11.32
C PHE A 160 -15.41 -1.46 12.30
N LYS A 161 -16.11 -2.61 12.29
CA LYS A 161 -17.16 -2.92 13.26
C LYS A 161 -16.67 -2.80 14.69
N GLN A 162 -15.43 -3.22 14.97
CA GLN A 162 -14.86 -3.07 16.31
C GLN A 162 -14.59 -1.60 16.65
N ALA A 163 -14.09 -0.80 15.70
CA ALA A 163 -13.92 0.63 15.88
C ALA A 163 -15.27 1.34 16.17
N LEU A 164 -16.35 0.92 15.53
CA LEU A 164 -17.70 1.43 15.78
C LEU A 164 -18.22 1.08 17.18
N LYS A 165 -17.87 -0.10 17.73
CA LYS A 165 -18.23 -0.46 19.11
C LYS A 165 -17.54 0.44 20.15
N ASP A 166 -16.32 0.88 19.84
CA ASP A 166 -15.52 1.72 20.72
C ASP A 166 -15.92 3.22 20.62
N ALA A 167 -16.68 3.60 19.59
CA ALA A 167 -17.13 4.97 19.37
C ALA A 167 -18.37 5.31 20.20
N ASP A 168 -18.39 6.49 20.82
CA ASP A 168 -19.56 7.00 21.54
C ASP A 168 -20.62 7.51 20.54
N PRO A 169 -21.82 6.89 20.48
CA PRO A 169 -22.88 7.28 19.55
C PRO A 169 -23.35 8.73 19.70
N SER A 170 -23.18 9.34 20.88
CA SER A 170 -23.58 10.72 21.14
C SER A 170 -22.65 11.75 20.50
N LEU A 171 -21.46 11.34 20.03
CA LEU A 171 -20.47 12.23 19.43
C LEU A 171 -20.71 12.54 17.95
N GLY A 172 -21.82 12.08 17.37
CA GLY A 172 -22.24 12.47 16.03
C GLY A 172 -22.20 11.35 15.01
N GLU A 173 -21.80 11.68 13.79
CA GLU A 173 -22.04 10.90 12.58
C GLU A 173 -20.78 10.14 12.11
N LEU A 174 -20.84 9.55 10.91
CA LEU A 174 -19.76 8.74 10.33
C LEU A 174 -19.12 9.46 9.13
N ALA A 175 -17.81 9.34 8.99
CA ALA A 175 -17.09 9.89 7.85
C ALA A 175 -16.01 8.96 7.31
N ILE A 176 -15.66 9.18 6.04
CA ILE A 176 -14.45 8.72 5.38
C ILE A 176 -13.72 9.97 4.88
N VAL A 177 -12.42 10.04 5.13
CA VAL A 177 -11.58 11.15 4.66
C VAL A 177 -10.46 10.60 3.79
N CYS A 178 -10.32 11.10 2.56
CA CYS A 178 -9.26 10.72 1.62
C CYS A 178 -8.62 11.96 0.98
N ASP A 179 -7.38 11.82 0.51
CA ASP A 179 -6.57 12.90 -0.10
C ASP A 179 -6.12 12.57 -1.53
N VAL A 180 -6.39 11.35 -2.00
CA VAL A 180 -6.04 10.90 -3.36
C VAL A 180 -7.30 10.90 -4.21
N ALA A 181 -7.32 11.74 -5.25
CA ALA A 181 -8.47 11.86 -6.14
C ALA A 181 -8.82 10.55 -6.86
N SER A 182 -7.82 9.73 -7.19
CA SER A 182 -8.07 8.43 -7.83
C SER A 182 -8.60 7.35 -6.88
N ASP A 183 -8.56 7.58 -5.57
CA ASP A 183 -9.13 6.68 -4.57
C ASP A 183 -10.65 6.91 -4.37
N GLU A 184 -11.29 7.76 -5.16
CA GLU A 184 -12.72 8.08 -5.02
C GLU A 184 -13.61 6.84 -5.10
N ALA A 185 -13.33 5.91 -6.02
CA ALA A 185 -14.09 4.68 -6.16
C ALA A 185 -13.96 3.79 -4.91
N GLU A 186 -12.76 3.74 -4.32
CA GLU A 186 -12.49 2.95 -3.12
C GLU A 186 -13.13 3.58 -1.88
N ALA A 187 -13.03 4.90 -1.71
CA ALA A 187 -13.71 5.63 -0.65
C ALA A 187 -15.24 5.48 -0.74
N THR A 188 -15.79 5.56 -1.95
CA THR A 188 -17.22 5.35 -2.21
C THR A 188 -17.65 3.92 -1.88
N GLY A 189 -16.83 2.92 -2.24
CA GLY A 189 -17.07 1.51 -1.90
C GLY A 189 -17.13 1.25 -0.40
N TYR A 190 -16.19 1.80 0.37
CA TYR A 190 -16.24 1.72 1.83
C TYR A 190 -17.42 2.49 2.42
N ALA A 191 -17.72 3.70 1.94
CA ALA A 191 -18.83 4.51 2.46
C ALA A 191 -20.18 3.80 2.24
N ALA A 192 -20.38 3.22 1.06
CA ALA A 192 -21.55 2.41 0.76
C ALA A 192 -21.67 1.20 1.69
N ALA A 193 -20.58 0.44 1.87
CA ALA A 193 -20.57 -0.73 2.75
C ALA A 193 -20.84 -0.37 4.22
N ILE A 194 -20.25 0.72 4.72
CA ILE A 194 -20.49 1.22 6.09
C ILE A 194 -21.93 1.69 6.23
N SER A 195 -22.44 2.47 5.27
CA SER A 195 -23.81 2.98 5.30
C SER A 195 -24.84 1.85 5.29
N GLU A 196 -24.65 0.83 4.45
CA GLU A 196 -25.51 -0.35 4.40
C GLU A 196 -25.50 -1.16 5.70
N GLU A 197 -24.34 -1.34 6.32
CA GLU A 197 -24.20 -2.13 7.56
C GLU A 197 -24.78 -1.40 8.77
N THR A 198 -24.51 -0.09 8.88
CA THR A 198 -24.92 0.75 10.02
C THR A 198 -26.35 1.27 9.90
N LYS A 199 -26.91 1.30 8.68
CA LYS A 199 -28.18 1.96 8.35
C LYS A 199 -28.16 3.47 8.61
N GLU A 200 -26.97 4.07 8.60
CA GLU A 200 -26.73 5.50 8.76
C GLU A 200 -26.11 6.08 7.49
N HIS A 201 -26.22 7.39 7.29
CA HIS A 201 -25.45 8.03 6.22
C HIS A 201 -23.98 8.14 6.62
N VAL A 202 -23.11 8.17 5.61
CA VAL A 202 -21.66 8.35 5.77
C VAL A 202 -21.23 9.51 4.89
N TRP A 203 -20.43 10.40 5.46
CA TRP A 203 -19.81 11.47 4.71
C TRP A 203 -18.52 11.04 4.06
N ILE A 204 -18.28 11.44 2.82
CA ILE A 204 -16.99 11.34 2.16
C ILE A 204 -16.42 12.75 2.06
N VAL A 205 -15.22 12.96 2.58
CA VAL A 205 -14.48 14.23 2.48
C VAL A 205 -13.21 14.00 1.68
N MET A 206 -13.07 14.73 0.57
CA MET A 206 -11.98 14.61 -0.38
C MET A 206 -11.06 15.83 -0.30
N LEU A 207 -9.80 15.61 0.11
CA LEU A 207 -8.79 16.62 0.38
C LEU A 207 -7.70 16.67 -0.72
N TYR A 208 -8.08 16.57 -1.99
CA TYR A 208 -7.13 16.52 -3.13
C TYR A 208 -6.33 17.83 -3.35
N ASP A 209 -6.71 18.92 -2.69
CA ASP A 209 -5.98 20.19 -2.64
C ASP A 209 -5.97 20.70 -1.19
N VAL A 210 -4.89 20.42 -0.48
CA VAL A 210 -4.74 20.75 0.94
C VAL A 210 -4.90 22.25 1.18
N ALA A 211 -4.33 23.09 0.32
CA ALA A 211 -4.39 24.55 0.46
C ALA A 211 -5.82 25.10 0.33
N LYS A 212 -6.71 24.35 -0.35
CA LYS A 212 -8.09 24.75 -0.58
C LYS A 212 -9.08 24.08 0.38
N TYR A 213 -8.80 22.87 0.85
CA TYR A 213 -9.77 22.02 1.53
C TYR A 213 -9.43 21.69 2.98
N GLU A 214 -8.31 22.16 3.53
CA GLU A 214 -8.02 22.03 4.97
C GLU A 214 -9.17 22.58 5.84
N GLN A 215 -9.84 23.64 5.37
CA GLN A 215 -10.99 24.26 6.02
C GLN A 215 -12.27 23.39 6.09
N LEU A 216 -12.27 22.20 5.47
CA LEU A 216 -13.41 21.27 5.56
C LEU A 216 -13.38 20.42 6.83
N LEU A 217 -12.24 20.37 7.53
CA LEU A 217 -12.07 19.65 8.77
C LEU A 217 -11.74 20.63 9.88
N LYS A 218 -12.26 20.37 11.08
CA LYS A 218 -11.77 21.02 12.30
C LYS A 218 -11.87 20.08 13.49
N TRP A 219 -11.06 20.34 14.51
CA TRP A 219 -11.10 19.63 15.78
C TRP A 219 -11.58 20.56 16.88
N GLU A 220 -12.67 20.21 17.55
CA GLU A 220 -13.18 20.94 18.72
C GLU A 220 -13.41 19.95 19.86
N ASN A 221 -12.86 20.22 21.04
CA ASN A 221 -12.98 19.35 22.22
C ASN A 221 -12.59 17.87 21.96
N ARG A 222 -11.60 17.65 21.09
CA ARG A 222 -11.12 16.34 20.59
C ARG A 222 -12.13 15.56 19.73
N VAL A 223 -13.15 16.23 19.21
CA VAL A 223 -14.11 15.66 18.25
C VAL A 223 -13.83 16.27 16.88
N LEU A 224 -13.79 15.41 15.85
CA LEU A 224 -13.69 15.81 14.46
C LEU A 224 -15.01 16.39 14.00
N TYR A 225 -14.98 17.53 13.32
CA TYR A 225 -16.10 18.09 12.60
C TYR A 225 -15.76 18.19 11.13
N ILE A 226 -16.74 17.86 10.29
CA ILE A 226 -16.64 18.04 8.85
C ILE A 226 -17.60 19.13 8.40
N LYS A 227 -17.26 19.83 7.32
CA LYS A 227 -18.12 20.83 6.70
C LYS A 227 -18.79 20.27 5.45
N ASP A 228 -20.11 20.36 5.38
CA ASP A 228 -20.86 19.99 4.18
C ASP A 228 -20.93 21.14 3.17
N GLN A 229 -21.69 20.92 2.09
CA GLN A 229 -21.88 21.88 0.99
C GLN A 229 -22.71 23.09 1.38
N ASP A 230 -23.53 22.97 2.42
CA ASP A 230 -24.38 24.03 2.94
C ASP A 230 -23.65 24.81 4.07
N GLU A 231 -22.34 24.60 4.19
CA GLU A 231 -21.45 25.21 5.18
C GLU A 231 -21.80 24.81 6.64
N VAL A 232 -22.52 23.70 6.81
CA VAL A 232 -22.92 23.15 8.12
C VAL A 232 -21.83 22.22 8.65
N TRP A 233 -21.54 22.35 9.94
CA TRP A 233 -20.57 21.52 10.64
C TRP A 233 -21.24 20.32 11.29
N HIS A 234 -20.77 19.12 10.95
CA HIS A 234 -21.27 17.86 11.48
C HIS A 234 -20.21 17.20 12.37
N PRO A 235 -20.52 16.91 13.65
CA PRO A 235 -19.59 16.18 14.52
C PRO A 235 -19.51 14.72 14.08
N ILE A 236 -18.31 14.12 14.16
CA ILE A 236 -18.03 12.76 13.71
C ILE A 236 -17.58 11.90 14.89
N ARG A 237 -18.31 10.81 15.16
CA ARG A 237 -17.94 9.85 16.21
C ARG A 237 -16.91 8.83 15.76
N ALA A 238 -16.93 8.44 14.48
CA ALA A 238 -15.99 7.50 13.90
C ALA A 238 -15.65 7.88 12.45
N CYS A 239 -14.35 7.89 12.15
CA CYS A 239 -13.80 8.28 10.87
C CYS A 239 -12.97 7.13 10.28
N PHE A 240 -13.30 6.71 9.07
CA PHE A 240 -12.48 5.81 8.27
C PHE A 240 -11.40 6.65 7.56
N ASN A 241 -10.19 6.60 8.10
CA ASN A 241 -9.00 7.26 7.56
C ASN A 241 -8.53 6.57 6.28
N ARG A 242 -8.64 7.30 5.16
CA ARG A 242 -8.12 6.94 3.86
C ARG A 242 -7.00 7.88 3.38
N ILE A 243 -6.41 8.67 4.27
CA ILE A 243 -5.32 9.59 3.93
C ILE A 243 -4.05 8.80 3.60
N ALA A 244 -3.52 9.00 2.39
CA ALA A 244 -2.30 8.38 1.90
C ALA A 244 -1.04 9.19 2.26
N TYR A 245 -1.14 10.52 2.32
CA TYR A 245 -0.03 11.43 2.58
C TYR A 245 -0.15 12.08 3.97
N LYS A 246 0.83 11.77 4.84
CA LYS A 246 0.99 12.39 6.17
C LYS A 246 -0.31 12.39 7.02
N PRO A 247 -0.95 11.24 7.28
CA PRO A 247 -2.21 11.20 8.04
C PRO A 247 -2.16 11.90 9.42
N TRP A 248 -0.98 11.97 10.05
CA TRP A 248 -0.76 12.67 11.32
C TRP A 248 -0.94 14.20 11.26
N THR A 249 -0.98 14.82 10.08
CA THR A 249 -1.29 16.24 9.93
C THR A 249 -2.79 16.53 9.91
N TYR A 250 -3.63 15.50 9.85
CA TYR A 250 -5.10 15.63 9.84
C TYR A 250 -5.74 15.05 11.09
N PHE A 251 -5.15 14.00 11.67
CA PHE A 251 -5.70 13.27 12.79
C PHE A 251 -4.76 13.35 14.01
N PRO A 252 -5.19 13.92 15.14
CA PRO A 252 -4.40 13.98 16.35
C PRO A 252 -4.18 12.59 16.94
N LEU A 253 -3.13 12.44 17.74
CA LEU A 253 -2.81 11.18 18.42
C LEU A 253 -3.81 10.82 19.52
N ASN A 254 -4.51 11.83 20.06
CA ASN A 254 -5.54 11.64 21.08
C ASN A 254 -6.85 12.32 20.68
N SER A 255 -7.81 11.53 20.21
CA SER A 255 -9.15 11.98 19.83
C SER A 255 -10.25 11.25 20.61
N LYS A 256 -11.41 11.91 20.76
CA LYS A 256 -12.66 11.24 21.15
C LYS A 256 -13.34 10.59 19.94
N THR A 257 -13.21 11.19 18.75
CA THR A 257 -13.55 10.52 17.50
C THR A 257 -12.66 9.30 17.30
N VAL A 258 -13.24 8.13 17.02
CA VAL A 258 -12.46 6.94 16.70
C VAL A 258 -11.97 7.02 15.26
N VAL A 259 -10.64 7.06 15.06
CA VAL A 259 -10.01 7.10 13.74
C VAL A 259 -9.52 5.70 13.35
N PHE A 260 -9.98 5.19 12.20
CA PHE A 260 -9.68 3.84 11.72
C PHE A 260 -9.00 3.86 10.33
N ASN A 261 -7.80 3.34 10.13
CA ASN A 261 -6.87 2.87 11.15
C ASN A 261 -6.31 4.04 11.98
N ASN A 262 -5.90 3.72 13.19
CA ASN A 262 -5.42 4.71 14.15
C ASN A 262 -4.13 5.40 13.65
N THR A 263 -4.00 6.71 13.81
CA THR A 263 -2.80 7.49 13.44
C THR A 263 -1.51 6.91 14.01
N ILE A 264 -1.56 6.31 15.21
CA ILE A 264 -0.42 5.64 15.83
C ILE A 264 0.08 4.48 14.95
N SER A 265 -0.82 3.73 14.32
CA SER A 265 -0.43 2.66 13.39
C SER A 265 0.31 3.19 12.16
N CYS A 266 -0.06 4.37 11.67
CA CYS A 266 0.65 5.06 10.61
C CYS A 266 2.10 5.40 11.04
N LEU A 267 2.27 5.97 12.24
CA LEU A 267 3.58 6.34 12.78
C LEU A 267 4.45 5.15 13.17
N ALA A 268 3.86 4.09 13.70
CA ALA A 268 4.56 2.90 14.20
C ALA A 268 5.09 1.99 13.08
N GLY A 269 4.66 2.19 11.83
CA GLY A 269 5.19 1.48 10.67
C GLY A 269 4.29 1.45 9.45
N GLY A 270 2.99 1.74 9.59
CA GLY A 270 2.02 1.69 8.50
C GLY A 270 2.15 2.79 7.44
N HIS A 271 2.82 3.91 7.75
CA HIS A 271 3.24 4.95 6.80
C HIS A 271 4.65 5.47 7.10
N ASN A 272 5.39 4.76 7.96
CA ASN A 272 6.73 5.16 8.40
C ASN A 272 7.71 4.00 8.22
N LYS A 273 8.50 4.05 7.14
CA LYS A 273 9.41 2.96 6.77
C LYS A 273 10.54 2.74 7.77
N ILE A 274 10.97 3.77 8.49
CA ILE A 274 11.96 3.65 9.58
C ILE A 274 11.36 2.78 10.69
N MET A 275 10.16 3.14 11.13
CA MET A 275 9.50 2.46 12.24
C MET A 275 9.07 1.05 11.86
N ALA A 276 8.67 0.82 10.61
CA ALA A 276 8.44 -0.52 10.07
C ALA A 276 9.68 -1.40 10.20
N SER A 277 10.84 -0.96 9.69
CA SER A 277 12.11 -1.71 9.78
C SER A 277 12.46 -2.05 11.23
N LYS A 278 12.36 -1.07 12.14
CA LYS A 278 12.65 -1.27 13.57
C LYS A 278 11.67 -2.23 14.24
N SER A 279 10.37 -2.13 13.91
CA SER A 279 9.36 -3.03 14.43
C SER A 279 9.62 -4.48 14.00
N PHE A 280 10.04 -4.68 12.74
CA PHE A 280 10.34 -5.99 12.19
C PHE A 280 11.57 -6.61 12.86
N GLU A 281 12.64 -5.84 13.07
CA GLU A 281 13.84 -6.31 13.76
C GLU A 281 13.56 -6.73 15.21
N LEU A 282 12.79 -5.91 15.94
CA LEU A 282 12.40 -6.22 17.31
C LEU A 282 11.56 -7.49 17.37
N PHE A 283 10.56 -7.62 16.49
CA PHE A 283 9.70 -8.80 16.51
C PHE A 283 10.43 -10.05 16.02
N ASN A 284 11.36 -9.94 15.06
CA ASN A 284 12.24 -11.05 14.68
C ASN A 284 13.10 -11.53 15.85
N THR A 285 13.53 -10.63 16.73
CA THR A 285 14.25 -10.99 17.97
C THR A 285 13.33 -11.77 18.92
N GLU A 286 12.07 -11.34 19.06
CA GLU A 286 11.05 -12.04 19.87
C GLU A 286 10.70 -13.43 19.30
N LEU A 287 10.72 -13.58 17.97
CA LEU A 287 10.46 -14.85 17.27
C LEU A 287 11.67 -15.79 17.23
N SER A 288 12.83 -15.37 17.76
CA SER A 288 14.05 -16.17 17.72
C SER A 288 13.84 -17.57 18.30
N GLY A 289 14.32 -18.59 17.57
CA GLY A 289 14.14 -20.01 17.93
C GLY A 289 12.85 -20.65 17.41
N SER A 290 11.86 -19.87 16.95
CA SER A 290 10.62 -20.41 16.36
C SER A 290 10.74 -20.81 14.88
N GLY A 291 11.83 -20.41 14.21
CA GLY A 291 12.01 -20.57 12.76
C GLY A 291 11.18 -19.60 11.91
N LEU A 292 10.34 -18.76 12.52
CA LEU A 292 9.64 -17.65 11.86
C LEU A 292 10.50 -16.40 11.86
N ALA A 293 10.41 -15.63 10.77
CA ALA A 293 11.00 -14.31 10.67
C ALA A 293 10.27 -13.51 9.59
N ILE A 294 10.12 -12.21 9.83
CA ILE A 294 9.80 -11.23 8.80
C ILE A 294 11.04 -11.04 7.93
N ARG A 295 10.88 -11.23 6.63
CA ARG A 295 11.94 -11.10 5.63
C ARG A 295 11.75 -9.82 4.85
N PHE A 296 12.78 -8.98 4.85
CA PHE A 296 12.82 -7.72 4.12
C PHE A 296 14.26 -7.45 3.69
N PRO A 297 14.51 -6.66 2.63
CA PRO A 297 15.86 -6.35 2.21
C PRO A 297 16.61 -5.58 3.31
N LYS A 298 17.93 -5.79 3.39
CA LYS A 298 18.81 -5.03 4.29
C LYS A 298 18.52 -3.54 4.19
N THR A 299 18.13 -2.94 5.31
CA THR A 299 17.70 -1.54 5.37
C THR A 299 18.47 -0.84 6.47
N VAL A 300 19.04 0.32 6.16
CA VAL A 300 19.73 1.18 7.12
C VAL A 300 18.86 2.42 7.33
N CYS A 301 18.47 2.65 8.58
CA CYS A 301 17.55 3.70 8.98
C CYS A 301 18.25 4.94 9.54
N ASN A 302 17.51 6.05 9.66
CA ASN A 302 17.94 7.30 10.31
C ASN A 302 19.18 7.94 9.66
N ILE A 303 19.35 7.76 8.35
CA ILE A 303 20.53 8.22 7.62
C ILE A 303 20.37 9.68 7.23
N ASN A 304 21.37 10.51 7.53
CA ASN A 304 21.43 11.88 7.02
C ASN A 304 21.92 11.90 5.57
N LYS A 305 21.58 12.96 4.82
CA LYS A 305 22.00 13.12 3.41
C LYS A 305 23.51 12.93 3.21
N SER A 306 24.34 13.41 4.14
CA SER A 306 25.81 13.29 4.11
C SER A 306 26.34 11.86 4.23
N GLU A 307 25.56 10.94 4.81
CA GLU A 307 25.99 9.56 5.09
C GLU A 307 25.57 8.57 3.99
N ILE A 308 24.66 8.99 3.10
CA ILE A 308 24.06 8.15 2.05
C ILE A 308 25.14 7.54 1.14
N PHE A 309 26.13 8.32 0.71
CA PHE A 309 27.18 7.84 -0.18
C PHE A 309 27.93 6.64 0.41
N SER A 310 28.41 6.77 1.66
CA SER A 310 29.12 5.69 2.35
C SER A 310 28.24 4.46 2.57
N CYS A 311 26.94 4.66 2.81
CA CYS A 311 25.99 3.56 2.94
C CYS A 311 25.86 2.76 1.63
N ILE A 312 25.74 3.45 0.49
CA ILE A 312 25.62 2.82 -0.83
C ILE A 312 26.90 2.06 -1.20
N GLU A 313 28.07 2.61 -0.90
CA GLU A 313 29.35 1.91 -1.10
C GLU A 313 29.39 0.59 -0.31
N LYS A 314 28.97 0.61 0.97
CA LYS A 314 28.89 -0.60 1.82
C LYS A 314 27.87 -1.62 1.29
N MET A 315 26.87 -1.20 0.52
CA MET A 315 25.89 -2.08 -0.13
C MET A 315 26.35 -2.60 -1.51
N GLY A 316 27.56 -2.22 -1.95
CA GLY A 316 28.13 -2.64 -3.23
C GLY A 316 27.67 -1.79 -4.42
N GLY A 317 27.44 -0.50 -4.21
CA GLY A 317 27.22 0.50 -5.27
C GLY A 317 25.78 0.64 -5.76
N HIS A 318 24.88 -0.25 -5.35
CA HIS A 318 23.47 -0.25 -5.75
C HIS A 318 22.56 -0.23 -4.53
N ALA A 319 21.59 0.68 -4.51
CA ALA A 319 20.64 0.81 -3.41
C ALA A 319 19.34 1.49 -3.85
N VAL A 320 18.36 1.49 -2.96
CA VAL A 320 17.16 2.31 -3.05
C VAL A 320 17.16 3.27 -1.87
N ILE A 321 17.17 4.57 -2.13
CA ILE A 321 16.98 5.60 -1.12
C ILE A 321 15.48 5.87 -1.04
N LYS A 322 14.89 5.89 0.17
CA LYS A 322 13.48 6.25 0.34
C LYS A 322 13.33 7.35 1.39
N SER A 323 12.47 8.32 1.08
CA SER A 323 11.84 9.17 2.08
C SER A 323 11.01 8.27 3.01
N PRO A 324 11.20 8.32 4.34
CA PRO A 324 10.55 7.39 5.26
C PRO A 324 9.02 7.46 5.24
N TYR A 325 8.48 8.64 4.95
CA TYR A 325 7.08 9.00 5.11
C TYR A 325 6.31 9.13 3.78
N GLY A 326 6.99 8.92 2.64
CA GLY A 326 6.37 8.99 1.32
C GLY A 326 5.45 7.80 1.06
N SER A 327 4.41 8.00 0.25
CA SER A 327 3.49 6.94 -0.22
C SER A 327 3.38 6.95 -1.74
N CYS A 328 2.76 5.92 -2.33
CA CYS A 328 2.51 5.81 -3.77
C CYS A 328 3.76 5.98 -4.66
N GLY A 329 4.92 5.52 -4.17
CA GLY A 329 6.19 5.64 -4.91
C GLY A 329 6.89 6.98 -4.80
N HIS A 330 6.34 7.94 -4.06
CA HIS A 330 6.97 9.24 -3.85
C HIS A 330 8.20 9.15 -2.98
N GLY A 331 9.23 9.91 -3.35
CA GLY A 331 10.48 9.97 -2.61
C GLY A 331 11.25 8.65 -2.62
N VAL A 332 11.05 7.81 -3.64
CA VAL A 332 11.82 6.58 -3.86
C VAL A 332 12.81 6.81 -5.00
N TYR A 333 14.09 6.62 -4.72
CA TYR A 333 15.19 6.85 -5.65
C TYR A 333 16.00 5.57 -5.80
N THR A 334 15.91 4.94 -6.97
CA THR A 334 16.72 3.78 -7.32
C THR A 334 18.08 4.25 -7.81
N ILE A 335 19.14 3.79 -7.16
CA ILE A 335 20.52 4.18 -7.46
C ILE A 335 21.25 3.00 -8.09
N THR A 336 21.55 3.14 -9.38
CA THR A 336 22.31 2.19 -10.20
C THR A 336 23.58 2.77 -10.81
N ASN A 337 23.69 4.09 -10.84
CA ASN A 337 24.83 4.80 -11.39
C ASN A 337 25.05 6.15 -10.66
N PRO A 338 26.23 6.78 -10.83
CA PRO A 338 26.55 8.04 -10.16
C PRO A 338 25.65 9.22 -10.55
N GLU A 339 25.07 9.23 -11.76
CA GLU A 339 24.21 10.32 -12.21
C GLU A 339 22.88 10.35 -11.45
N GLU A 340 22.28 9.20 -11.21
CA GLU A 340 21.08 9.06 -10.37
C GLU A 340 21.33 9.53 -8.94
N LEU A 341 22.50 9.19 -8.40
CA LEU A 341 22.90 9.63 -7.07
C LEU A 341 23.07 11.15 -7.03
N LYS A 342 23.72 11.73 -8.05
CA LYS A 342 23.86 13.19 -8.16
C LYS A 342 22.49 13.88 -8.25
N LYS A 343 21.56 13.37 -9.05
CA LYS A 343 20.18 13.90 -9.13
C LYS A 343 19.47 13.90 -7.78
N PHE A 344 19.67 12.86 -6.96
CA PHE A 344 19.15 12.83 -5.60
C PHE A 344 19.80 13.92 -4.71
N PHE A 345 21.11 14.14 -4.80
CA PHE A 345 21.80 15.18 -4.03
C PHE A 345 21.41 16.60 -4.46
N ASP A 346 21.14 16.81 -5.75
CA ASP A 346 20.73 18.10 -6.30
C ASP A 346 19.25 18.43 -5.98
N ALA A 347 18.44 17.42 -5.64
CA ALA A 347 17.04 17.61 -5.27
C ALA A 347 16.90 18.23 -3.87
N ASN A 348 15.85 19.05 -3.73
CA ASN A 348 15.40 19.56 -2.44
C ASN A 348 14.52 18.52 -1.75
N HIS A 349 14.78 18.27 -0.47
CA HIS A 349 14.07 17.28 0.33
C HIS A 349 13.48 17.96 1.56
N HIS A 350 12.21 17.67 1.84
CA HIS A 350 11.48 18.24 2.99
C HIS A 350 11.99 17.66 4.32
N TYR A 351 12.24 16.35 4.35
CA TYR A 351 12.72 15.64 5.54
C TYR A 351 14.23 15.47 5.52
N GLU A 352 14.83 15.36 6.70
CA GLU A 352 16.28 15.27 6.87
C GLU A 352 16.78 13.83 7.03
N LYS A 353 15.87 12.90 7.38
CA LYS A 353 16.19 11.48 7.56
C LYS A 353 15.71 10.66 6.38
N PHE A 354 16.54 9.71 5.96
CA PHE A 354 16.26 8.77 4.90
C PHE A 354 16.44 7.33 5.37
N ILE A 355 15.88 6.40 4.60
CA ILE A 355 16.31 5.00 4.63
C ILE A 355 17.08 4.66 3.37
N VAL A 356 18.12 3.84 3.52
CA VAL A 356 18.85 3.24 2.40
C VAL A 356 18.62 1.74 2.48
N GLN A 357 18.02 1.18 1.43
CA GLN A 357 17.65 -0.23 1.35
C GLN A 357 18.43 -0.91 0.23
N SER A 358 18.85 -2.16 0.44
CA SER A 358 19.49 -2.97 -0.60
C SER A 358 18.56 -3.12 -1.79
N LEU A 359 19.08 -2.83 -2.99
CA LEU A 359 18.32 -2.99 -4.23
C LEU A 359 18.04 -4.48 -4.50
N VAL A 360 16.78 -4.81 -4.73
CA VAL A 360 16.33 -6.15 -5.15
C VAL A 360 16.27 -6.16 -6.67
N GLY A 361 17.41 -6.46 -7.28
CA GLY A 361 17.60 -6.41 -8.73
C GLY A 361 17.52 -7.77 -9.41
N SER A 362 17.81 -7.81 -10.71
CA SER A 362 17.97 -9.08 -11.43
C SER A 362 19.21 -9.83 -10.94
N ALA A 363 19.11 -11.15 -10.80
CA ALA A 363 20.26 -12.02 -10.56
C ALA A 363 21.32 -11.88 -11.66
N SER A 364 20.91 -11.59 -12.90
CA SER A 364 21.80 -11.51 -14.06
C SER A 364 22.81 -10.36 -14.03
N TRP A 365 22.63 -9.37 -13.15
CA TRP A 365 23.58 -8.26 -13.01
C TRP A 365 24.82 -8.63 -12.19
N TYR A 366 24.78 -9.76 -11.52
CA TYR A 366 25.83 -10.17 -10.59
C TYR A 366 26.59 -11.35 -11.16
N THR A 367 27.92 -11.24 -11.19
CA THR A 367 28.80 -12.35 -11.55
C THR A 367 28.84 -13.44 -10.47
N LYS A 368 28.56 -13.07 -9.21
CA LYS A 368 28.38 -13.97 -8.06
C LYS A 368 27.25 -13.46 -7.17
N LEU A 369 26.41 -14.37 -6.69
CA LEU A 369 25.37 -14.02 -5.73
C LEU A 369 25.99 -13.67 -4.37
N CYS A 370 25.44 -12.65 -3.72
CA CYS A 370 25.87 -12.12 -2.43
C CYS A 370 24.97 -12.70 -1.32
N PRO A 371 25.53 -13.28 -0.25
CA PRO A 371 24.75 -13.94 0.80
C PRO A 371 23.63 -13.12 1.46
N GLU A 372 23.78 -11.80 1.54
CA GLU A 372 22.82 -10.90 2.20
C GLU A 372 21.86 -10.20 1.22
N LYS A 373 21.84 -10.60 -0.06
CA LYS A 373 21.02 -9.96 -1.09
C LYS A 373 19.90 -10.89 -1.56
N TYR A 374 18.82 -10.24 -1.97
CA TYR A 374 17.70 -10.86 -2.65
C TYR A 374 17.71 -10.47 -4.12
N TYR A 375 17.26 -11.40 -4.96
CA TYR A 375 17.20 -11.23 -6.40
C TYR A 375 15.77 -11.46 -6.88
N HIS A 376 15.26 -10.50 -7.63
CA HIS A 376 13.90 -10.53 -8.12
C HIS A 376 13.73 -11.63 -9.19
N ILE A 377 12.66 -12.44 -9.09
CA ILE A 377 12.38 -13.49 -10.08
C ILE A 377 11.71 -12.90 -11.32
N GLY A 378 10.74 -12.02 -11.12
CA GLY A 378 9.96 -11.37 -12.17
C GLY A 378 8.79 -12.23 -12.63
N THR A 379 8.05 -11.70 -13.60
CA THR A 379 6.94 -12.42 -14.25
C THR A 379 7.44 -13.63 -15.02
N VAL A 380 6.51 -14.55 -15.33
CA VAL A 380 6.73 -15.57 -16.36
C VAL A 380 7.09 -14.88 -17.68
N SER A 381 8.05 -15.46 -18.41
CA SER A 381 8.49 -14.93 -19.68
C SER A 381 7.34 -14.86 -20.69
N ASN A 382 7.20 -13.72 -21.36
CA ASN A 382 6.26 -13.58 -22.47
C ASN A 382 6.76 -14.32 -23.73
N CYS A 383 5.98 -14.27 -24.81
CA CYS A 383 6.36 -14.85 -26.11
C CYS A 383 7.63 -14.25 -26.75
N HIS A 384 8.15 -13.13 -26.23
CA HIS A 384 9.40 -12.50 -26.63
C HIS A 384 10.57 -12.81 -25.66
N ASN A 385 10.40 -13.79 -24.75
CA ASN A 385 11.36 -14.13 -23.70
C ASN A 385 11.69 -12.97 -22.74
N GLN A 386 10.78 -12.02 -22.58
CA GLN A 386 10.94 -10.90 -21.67
C GLN A 386 10.27 -11.20 -20.34
N THR A 387 10.96 -10.88 -19.25
CA THR A 387 10.41 -10.85 -17.90
C THR A 387 10.34 -9.42 -17.39
N PHE A 388 9.40 -9.17 -16.48
CA PHE A 388 9.16 -7.85 -15.90
C PHE A 388 9.25 -7.94 -14.39
N VAL A 389 9.73 -6.87 -13.75
CA VAL A 389 9.60 -6.72 -12.30
C VAL A 389 8.11 -6.67 -11.97
N ASN A 390 7.69 -7.45 -10.97
CA ASN A 390 6.32 -7.48 -10.50
C ASN A 390 6.26 -7.60 -8.98
N ASP A 391 5.28 -6.95 -8.39
CA ASP A 391 5.00 -7.07 -6.97
C ASP A 391 3.73 -7.89 -6.71
N LEU A 392 3.50 -8.20 -5.45
CA LEU A 392 2.23 -8.69 -4.94
C LEU A 392 1.85 -7.82 -3.75
N ARG A 393 0.61 -7.33 -3.72
CA ARG A 393 -0.02 -6.74 -2.55
C ARG A 393 -0.94 -7.76 -1.92
N MET A 394 -0.74 -8.04 -0.64
CA MET A 394 -1.65 -8.84 0.18
C MET A 394 -2.26 -7.93 1.24
N MET A 395 -3.58 -7.83 1.24
CA MET A 395 -4.35 -7.12 2.26
C MET A 395 -5.02 -8.12 3.18
N VAL A 396 -4.99 -7.84 4.47
CA VAL A 396 -5.65 -8.65 5.49
C VAL A 396 -6.49 -7.76 6.40
N SER A 397 -7.53 -8.37 6.98
CA SER A 397 -8.34 -7.80 8.05
C SER A 397 -8.40 -8.81 9.18
N THR A 398 -8.77 -8.36 10.37
CA THR A 398 -8.87 -9.19 11.57
C THR A 398 -10.22 -9.04 12.26
N ASP A 399 -10.66 -10.12 12.88
CA ASP A 399 -11.79 -10.17 13.80
C ASP A 399 -11.46 -11.07 14.99
N GLU A 400 -12.46 -11.37 15.82
CA GLU A 400 -12.37 -12.27 16.98
C GLU A 400 -11.89 -13.69 16.67
N THR A 401 -11.81 -14.09 15.40
CA THR A 401 -11.32 -15.41 14.96
C THR A 401 -9.89 -15.36 14.39
N GLY A 402 -9.25 -14.19 14.39
CA GLY A 402 -7.88 -13.97 13.94
C GLY A 402 -7.80 -13.21 12.62
N PHE A 403 -6.75 -13.48 11.83
CA PHE A 403 -6.51 -12.84 10.54
C PHE A 403 -7.24 -13.55 9.38
N HIS A 404 -7.59 -12.74 8.37
CA HIS A 404 -8.21 -13.18 7.12
C HIS A 404 -7.65 -12.41 5.92
N PRO A 405 -7.36 -13.07 4.78
CA PRO A 405 -7.03 -12.38 3.54
C PRO A 405 -8.27 -11.66 2.98
N VAL A 406 -8.06 -10.48 2.40
CA VAL A 406 -9.13 -9.64 1.85
C VAL A 406 -8.89 -9.31 0.38
N VAL A 407 -7.68 -8.87 0.03
CA VAL A 407 -7.34 -8.47 -1.33
C VAL A 407 -6.00 -9.05 -1.72
N ILE A 408 -5.91 -9.51 -2.96
CA ILE A 408 -4.67 -9.81 -3.64
C ILE A 408 -4.64 -9.03 -4.94
N VAL A 409 -3.62 -8.21 -5.13
CA VAL A 409 -3.40 -7.46 -6.36
C VAL A 409 -1.92 -7.57 -6.74
N SER A 410 -1.62 -7.60 -8.04
CA SER A 410 -0.24 -7.57 -8.52
C SER A 410 -0.07 -6.43 -9.51
N ARG A 411 1.12 -5.83 -9.54
CA ARG A 411 1.49 -4.79 -10.49
C ARG A 411 2.80 -5.16 -11.15
N ARG A 412 3.00 -4.74 -12.39
CA ARG A 412 4.27 -4.89 -13.12
C ARG A 412 4.89 -3.55 -13.50
N ALA A 413 6.21 -3.55 -13.64
CA ALA A 413 6.93 -2.47 -14.28
C ALA A 413 6.52 -2.34 -15.77
N ARG A 414 6.56 -1.11 -16.28
CA ARG A 414 6.25 -0.80 -17.67
C ARG A 414 7.27 -1.40 -18.64
N ASP A 415 8.55 -1.23 -18.33
CA ASP A 415 9.68 -1.67 -19.17
C ASP A 415 10.56 -2.66 -18.42
N SER A 416 10.42 -3.96 -18.74
CA SER A 416 11.24 -5.11 -18.29
C SER A 416 12.13 -4.82 -17.06
N TRP A 417 13.45 -4.95 -17.19
CA TRP A 417 14.44 -4.63 -16.16
C TRP A 417 14.98 -3.20 -16.26
N LYS A 418 14.34 -2.33 -17.04
CA LYS A 418 14.73 -0.91 -17.17
C LYS A 418 14.05 -0.05 -16.10
N VAL A 419 12.90 -0.50 -15.60
CA VAL A 419 12.14 0.19 -14.55
C VAL A 419 11.91 -0.77 -13.39
N PHE A 420 12.30 -0.34 -12.18
CA PHE A 420 12.15 -1.14 -10.95
C PHE A 420 10.89 -0.79 -10.14
N GLY A 421 10.28 0.36 -10.44
CA GLY A 421 9.02 0.76 -9.82
C GLY A 421 7.83 0.06 -10.47
N THR A 422 6.89 -0.39 -9.64
CA THR A 422 5.61 -1.00 -10.05
C THR A 422 4.41 -0.07 -9.82
N ASN A 423 4.64 1.17 -9.36
CA ASN A 423 3.59 2.15 -9.05
C ASN A 423 2.70 2.46 -10.26
N ILE A 424 1.39 2.44 -10.05
CA ILE A 424 0.38 2.71 -11.08
C ILE A 424 0.28 4.22 -11.37
N SER A 425 0.41 5.05 -10.34
CA SER A 425 0.33 6.51 -10.45
C SER A 425 1.63 7.08 -11.02
N VAL A 426 1.54 7.78 -12.14
CA VAL A 426 2.66 8.50 -12.76
C VAL A 426 2.35 9.99 -12.74
N LYS A 427 3.30 10.80 -12.24
CA LYS A 427 3.19 12.26 -12.28
C LYS A 427 3.59 12.77 -13.66
N LEU A 428 2.66 13.40 -14.37
CA LEU A 428 2.89 14.09 -15.64
C LEU A 428 2.60 15.58 -15.43
N ASP A 429 3.64 16.43 -15.46
CA ASP A 429 3.54 17.89 -15.54
C ASP A 429 2.37 18.51 -14.77
N SER A 430 2.31 18.22 -13.45
CA SER A 430 1.30 18.70 -12.47
C SER A 430 -0.01 17.90 -12.36
N SER A 431 -0.21 16.86 -13.17
CA SER A 431 -1.39 15.99 -13.15
C SER A 431 -1.02 14.52 -12.86
N TRP A 432 -1.93 13.80 -12.20
CA TRP A 432 -1.80 12.38 -11.92
C TRP A 432 -2.48 11.57 -13.02
N VAL A 433 -1.76 10.61 -13.61
CA VAL A 433 -2.33 9.66 -14.57
C VAL A 433 -2.12 8.25 -14.06
N GLU A 434 -3.15 7.42 -14.11
CA GLU A 434 -3.09 6.01 -13.73
C GLU A 434 -2.81 5.12 -14.95
N GLU A 435 -1.76 4.30 -14.86
CA GLU A 435 -1.42 3.32 -15.89
C GLU A 435 -2.03 1.95 -15.57
N HIS A 436 -3.36 1.80 -15.73
CA HIS A 436 -4.05 0.53 -15.45
C HIS A 436 -3.53 -0.67 -16.27
N GLU A 437 -2.79 -0.45 -17.37
CA GLU A 437 -2.11 -1.52 -18.13
C GLU A 437 -1.02 -2.26 -17.33
N ARG A 438 -0.57 -1.67 -16.22
CA ARG A 438 0.43 -2.24 -15.31
C ARG A 438 -0.17 -3.07 -14.19
N LEU A 439 -1.47 -2.92 -13.96
CA LEU A 439 -2.22 -3.74 -13.04
C LEU A 439 -2.39 -5.15 -13.63
N ILE A 440 -1.91 -6.15 -12.91
CA ILE A 440 -2.17 -7.56 -13.17
C ILE A 440 -3.37 -7.96 -12.32
N THR A 441 -4.49 -8.18 -12.97
CA THR A 441 -5.71 -8.64 -12.28
C THR A 441 -5.54 -10.10 -11.85
N VAL A 442 -6.11 -10.47 -10.70
CA VAL A 442 -6.05 -11.84 -10.18
C VAL A 442 -7.15 -12.73 -10.76
N ASP A 443 -7.50 -12.47 -12.01
CA ASP A 443 -8.51 -13.20 -12.77
C ASP A 443 -7.89 -14.39 -13.53
N GLN A 444 -8.74 -15.18 -14.19
CA GLN A 444 -8.32 -16.33 -14.98
C GLN A 444 -7.39 -16.00 -16.16
N LYS A 445 -7.33 -14.75 -16.61
CA LYS A 445 -6.59 -14.36 -17.82
C LYS A 445 -5.17 -13.92 -17.50
N GLU A 446 -4.99 -13.19 -16.40
CA GLU A 446 -3.73 -12.50 -16.14
C GLU A 446 -2.93 -13.09 -14.97
N PHE A 447 -3.57 -13.78 -14.02
CA PHE A 447 -2.88 -14.22 -12.80
C PHE A 447 -1.65 -15.10 -13.08
N ASP A 448 -1.72 -15.97 -14.08
CA ASP A 448 -0.63 -16.87 -14.46
C ASP A 448 0.64 -16.14 -14.92
N ILE A 449 0.53 -14.88 -15.37
CA ILE A 449 1.67 -14.03 -15.74
C ILE A 449 2.61 -13.82 -14.53
N THR A 450 2.06 -13.82 -13.32
CA THR A 450 2.83 -13.61 -12.09
C THR A 450 3.75 -14.78 -11.75
N GLY A 451 3.42 -16.00 -12.19
CA GLY A 451 4.09 -17.23 -11.79
C GLY A 451 3.86 -17.61 -10.32
N PHE A 452 2.87 -17.02 -9.64
CA PHE A 452 2.57 -17.31 -8.24
C PHE A 452 1.74 -18.60 -8.09
N GLY A 453 2.20 -19.46 -7.18
CA GLY A 453 1.48 -20.65 -6.74
C GLY A 453 0.83 -20.46 -5.37
N ILE A 454 0.14 -21.49 -4.91
CA ILE A 454 -0.56 -21.49 -3.62
C ILE A 454 0.40 -21.25 -2.44
N ASP A 455 1.61 -21.79 -2.53
CA ASP A 455 2.64 -21.68 -1.49
C ASP A 455 3.17 -20.25 -1.36
N ASP A 456 3.19 -19.47 -2.46
CA ASP A 456 3.62 -18.07 -2.45
C ASP A 456 2.56 -17.18 -1.80
N LEU A 457 1.28 -17.45 -2.08
CA LEU A 457 0.17 -16.72 -1.45
C LEU A 457 0.13 -17.01 0.06
N ILE A 458 0.36 -18.26 0.46
CA ILE A 458 0.52 -18.66 1.85
C ILE A 458 1.70 -17.93 2.50
N ASP A 459 2.87 -17.91 1.85
CA ASP A 459 4.05 -17.25 2.39
C ASP A 459 3.86 -15.72 2.51
N ALA A 460 3.27 -15.07 1.50
CA ALA A 460 2.91 -13.65 1.54
C ALA A 460 1.91 -13.32 2.66
N TYR A 461 0.90 -14.17 2.86
CA TYR A 461 -0.07 -14.01 3.93
C TYR A 461 0.57 -14.13 5.32
N VAL A 462 1.39 -15.16 5.55
CA VAL A 462 2.12 -15.32 6.81
C VAL A 462 3.02 -14.11 7.06
N GLN A 463 3.76 -13.65 6.05
CA GLN A 463 4.61 -12.45 6.20
C GLN A 463 3.80 -11.18 6.50
N THR A 464 2.62 -11.02 5.90
CA THR A 464 1.71 -9.89 6.18
C THR A 464 1.21 -9.93 7.62
N VAL A 465 0.82 -11.11 8.12
CA VAL A 465 0.40 -11.25 9.52
C VAL A 465 1.54 -10.90 10.47
N LEU A 466 2.75 -11.43 10.24
CA LEU A 466 3.90 -11.14 11.11
C LEU A 466 4.24 -9.63 11.11
N SER A 467 4.20 -8.95 9.95
CA SER A 467 4.49 -7.52 9.88
C SER A 467 3.46 -6.67 10.62
N ILE A 468 2.18 -7.05 10.56
CA ILE A 468 1.13 -6.37 11.29
C ILE A 468 1.32 -6.53 12.80
N ILE A 469 1.61 -7.74 13.27
CA ILE A 469 1.88 -7.99 14.70
C ILE A 469 3.06 -7.15 15.18
N ALA A 470 4.13 -7.07 14.39
CA ALA A 470 5.30 -6.25 14.73
C ALA A 470 4.94 -4.77 14.89
N ILE A 471 4.18 -4.21 13.94
CA ILE A 471 3.75 -2.81 13.97
C ILE A 471 2.74 -2.57 15.08
N ASP A 472 1.79 -3.48 15.31
CA ASP A 472 0.81 -3.36 16.39
C ASP A 472 1.47 -3.40 17.78
N LYS A 473 2.46 -4.28 17.98
CA LYS A 473 3.29 -4.29 19.20
C LYS A 473 4.08 -2.99 19.36
N MET A 474 4.58 -2.40 18.26
CA MET A 474 5.21 -1.08 18.31
C MET A 474 4.20 0.00 18.71
N CYS A 475 2.97 -0.03 18.21
CA CYS A 475 1.89 0.87 18.64
C CYS A 475 1.67 0.78 20.15
N GLN A 476 1.56 -0.45 20.69
CA GLN A 476 1.38 -0.69 22.12
C GLN A 476 2.56 -0.20 22.97
N LYS A 477 3.79 -0.26 22.46
CA LYS A 477 4.99 0.31 23.12
C LYS A 477 4.99 1.84 23.10
N LEU A 478 4.50 2.45 22.03
CA LEU A 478 4.46 3.90 21.85
C LEU A 478 3.27 4.56 22.54
N PHE A 479 2.18 3.83 22.78
CA PHE A 479 0.94 4.36 23.32
C PHE A 479 0.49 3.58 24.55
N VAL A 480 0.88 4.09 25.72
CA VAL A 480 0.66 3.47 27.03
C VAL A 480 -0.32 4.32 27.83
N ASN A 481 -1.35 3.71 28.40
CA ASN A 481 -2.35 4.41 29.22
C ASN A 481 -3.02 5.62 28.52
N ASN A 482 -3.27 5.53 27.22
CA ASN A 482 -3.81 6.60 26.37
C ASN A 482 -2.89 7.82 26.22
N GLU A 483 -1.60 7.66 26.47
CA GLU A 483 -0.58 8.69 26.27
C GLU A 483 0.48 8.21 25.27
N PHE A 484 0.84 9.09 24.34
CA PHE A 484 1.90 8.83 23.38
C PHE A 484 3.26 9.16 23.97
N SER A 485 4.18 8.19 23.92
CA SER A 485 5.52 8.31 24.47
C SER A 485 6.46 9.03 23.49
N PHE A 486 6.40 10.38 23.48
CA PHE A 486 7.21 11.24 22.62
C PHE A 486 8.72 11.00 22.75
N GLU A 487 9.23 10.79 23.96
CA GLU A 487 10.65 10.56 24.22
C GLU A 487 11.15 9.27 23.53
N LEU A 488 10.40 8.19 23.70
CA LEU A 488 10.67 6.91 23.03
C LEU A 488 10.58 7.07 21.51
N TYR A 489 9.52 7.72 21.02
CA TYR A 489 9.34 7.92 19.58
C TYR A 489 10.48 8.73 18.98
N ARG A 490 10.90 9.84 19.60
CA ARG A 490 12.04 10.66 19.16
C ARG A 490 13.34 9.87 19.15
N THR A 491 13.55 8.99 20.12
CA THR A 491 14.72 8.11 20.16
C THR A 491 14.74 7.13 18.98
N LEU A 492 13.58 6.58 18.62
CA LEU A 492 13.44 5.64 17.51
C LEU A 492 13.42 6.34 16.15
N ASN A 493 12.80 7.51 16.04
CA ASN A 493 12.68 8.27 14.80
C ASN A 493 13.05 9.75 15.02
N PRO A 494 14.37 10.08 15.09
CA PRO A 494 14.87 11.39 15.43
C PRO A 494 14.83 12.34 14.22
N ASP A 495 13.62 12.70 13.79
CA ASP A 495 13.38 13.62 12.68
C ASP A 495 12.50 14.78 13.17
N ASP A 496 13.13 15.92 13.46
CA ASP A 496 12.45 17.06 14.07
C ASP A 496 11.36 17.64 13.14
N VAL A 497 11.55 17.56 11.81
CA VAL A 497 10.54 18.00 10.84
C VAL A 497 9.25 17.17 10.97
N LEU A 498 9.38 15.85 11.15
CA LEU A 498 8.21 15.02 11.41
C LEU A 498 7.56 15.34 12.76
N LEU A 499 8.37 15.53 13.80
CA LEU A 499 7.87 15.77 15.15
C LEU A 499 7.06 17.08 15.22
N ASP A 500 7.49 18.10 14.47
CA ASP A 500 6.79 19.38 14.37
C ASP A 500 5.45 19.28 13.58
N GLU A 501 5.27 18.23 12.77
CA GLU A 501 4.03 17.97 12.01
C GLU A 501 2.95 17.23 12.83
N LEU A 502 3.28 16.70 14.02
CA LEU A 502 2.36 15.86 14.78
C LEU A 502 1.26 16.69 15.45
N LEU A 503 0.00 16.36 15.16
CA LEU A 503 -1.15 16.86 15.90
C LEU A 503 -1.31 16.10 17.23
N LEU A 504 -1.43 16.86 18.33
CA LEU A 504 -1.54 16.33 19.69
C LEU A 504 -2.98 16.12 20.14
#